data_AF-A0A4Z0PVA0-F1
#
_entry.id   AF-A0A4Z0PVA0-F1
#
_cell.length_a   1.000
_cell.length_b   1.000
_cell.length_c   1.000
_cell.angle_alpha   90.00
_cell.angle_beta   90.00
_cell.angle_gamma   90.00
#
_symmetry.space_group_name_H-M   'P 1'
#
loop_
_entity.id
_entity.type
_entity.pdbx_description
1 polymer ?
#
loop_
_entity_poly.entity_id
_entity_poly.type
_entity_poly.pdbx_seq_one_letter_code
_entity_poly.pdbx_strand_id
1 'polypeptide(L)' 'MSPTVAADLLTLSYHSDLNIFVGRWGYQPTLEQLPEAYALLRRQTVALGSRFWLQDIRRRVFNDPATTH' A
#
# COMPACT_ATOMS: atom_id res chain seq x y z
N MET A 1 -6.02 -3.22 19.47
CA MET A 1 -6.12 -2.61 18.14
C MET A 1 -5.76 -3.68 17.14
N SER A 2 -6.75 -4.30 16.51
CA SER A 2 -6.50 -5.33 15.49
C SER A 2 -5.79 -4.66 14.32
N PRO A 3 -4.72 -5.24 13.75
CA PRO A 3 -4.16 -4.74 12.51
C PRO A 3 -5.26 -4.85 11.46
N THR A 4 -5.79 -3.71 11.04
CA THR A 4 -6.77 -3.64 9.96
C THR A 4 -6.14 -4.31 8.75
N VAL A 5 -6.91 -5.08 7.98
CA VAL A 5 -6.50 -5.73 6.71
C VAL A 5 -5.65 -4.80 5.80
N ALA A 6 -5.87 -3.49 5.89
CA ALA A 6 -5.06 -2.46 5.25
C ALA A 6 -3.56 -2.47 5.61
N ALA A 7 -3.16 -2.84 6.83
CA ALA A 7 -1.78 -2.87 7.28
C ALA A 7 -0.97 -3.99 6.60
N ASP A 8 -1.59 -5.14 6.38
CA ASP A 8 -0.96 -6.26 5.65
C ASP A 8 -0.98 -6.00 4.13
N LEU A 9 -1.97 -5.25 3.63
CA LEU A 9 -2.10 -4.92 2.22
C LEU A 9 -1.12 -3.83 1.77
N LEU A 10 -1.00 -2.72 2.51
CA LEU A 10 -0.25 -1.53 2.10
C LEU A 10 0.59 -1.00 3.25
N THR A 11 1.91 -1.13 3.12
CA THR A 11 2.87 -0.47 4.01
C THR A 11 3.23 0.91 3.44
N LEU A 12 3.13 1.95 4.25
CA LEU A 12 3.53 3.31 3.87
C LEU A 12 4.84 3.70 4.58
N SER A 13 5.79 4.23 3.83
CA SER A 13 7.04 4.81 4.34
C SER A 13 7.16 6.25 3.88
N TYR A 14 7.50 7.17 4.77
CA TYR A 14 7.69 8.58 4.45
C TYR A 14 9.17 8.91 4.34
N HIS A 15 9.59 9.46 3.21
CA HIS A 15 10.94 9.97 2.98
C HIS A 15 10.92 11.50 3.13
N SER A 16 11.32 11.99 4.30
CA SER A 16 11.31 13.42 4.66
C SER A 16 12.14 14.27 3.72
N ASP A 17 13.30 13.76 3.28
CA ASP A 17 14.27 14.51 2.48
C ASP A 17 13.72 14.87 1.09
N LEU A 18 12.76 14.07 0.60
CA LEU A 18 12.11 14.27 -0.69
C LEU A 18 10.64 14.71 -0.55
N ASN A 19 10.11 14.75 0.68
CA ASN A 19 8.68 14.94 0.97
C ASN A 19 7.77 13.99 0.14
N ILE A 20 8.15 12.71 0.06
CA ILE A 20 7.46 11.68 -0.71
C ILE A 20 7.03 10.53 0.20
N PHE A 21 5.82 10.02 -0.01
CA PHE A 21 5.42 8.72 0.50
C PHE A 21 5.73 7.60 -0.48
N VAL A 22 6.19 6.46 0.02
CA VAL A 22 6.34 5.23 -0.74
C VAL A 22 5.37 4.20 -0.16
N GLY A 23 4.39 3.81 -0.96
CA GLY A 23 3.46 2.73 -0.65
C GLY A 23 3.94 1.42 -1.24
N ARG A 24 4.10 0.39 -0.41
CA ARG A 24 4.48 -0.96 -0.82
C ARG A 24 3.31 -1.90 -0.60
N TRP A 25 2.91 -2.56 -1.68
CA TRP A 25 1.88 -3.60 -1.62
C TRP A 25 2.45 -4.88 -1.00
N GLY A 26 1.77 -5.42 0.01
CA GLY A 26 2.04 -6.73 0.58
C GLY A 26 1.58 -7.86 -0.35
N TYR A 27 0.55 -7.65 -1.14
CA TYR A 27 0.09 -8.59 -2.18
C TYR A 27 -0.67 -7.82 -3.24
N GLN A 28 -0.99 -8.47 -4.37
CA GLN A 28 -1.81 -7.86 -5.43
C GLN A 28 -3.20 -7.50 -4.86
N PRO A 29 -3.56 -6.20 -4.73
CA PRO A 29 -4.89 -5.83 -4.25
C PRO A 29 -5.96 -6.28 -5.24
N THR A 30 -7.10 -6.75 -4.74
CA THR A 30 -8.32 -6.85 -5.54
C THR A 30 -8.88 -5.45 -5.82
N LEU A 31 -9.74 -5.33 -6.84
CA LEU A 31 -10.38 -4.04 -7.16
C LEU A 31 -11.18 -3.47 -5.97
N GLU A 32 -11.74 -4.33 -5.14
CA GLU A 32 -12.52 -3.96 -3.95
C GLU A 32 -11.65 -3.41 -2.81
N GLN A 33 -10.38 -3.79 -2.75
CA GLN A 33 -9.43 -3.35 -1.73
C GLN A 33 -8.78 -1.99 -2.07
N LEU A 34 -8.76 -1.61 -3.35
CA LEU A 34 -8.12 -0.38 -3.81
C LEU A 34 -8.69 0.89 -3.15
N PRO A 35 -10.03 1.09 -3.05
CA PRO A 35 -10.58 2.33 -2.51
C PRO A 35 -10.10 2.63 -1.08
N GLU A 36 -10.09 1.62 -0.20
CA GLU A 36 -9.66 1.79 1.19
C GLU A 36 -8.16 2.09 1.27
N ALA A 37 -7.34 1.40 0.47
CA ALA A 37 -5.90 1.62 0.42
C ALA A 37 -5.55 3.04 -0.07
N TYR A 38 -6.24 3.53 -1.11
CA TYR A 38 -6.07 4.91 -1.58
C TYR A 38 -6.57 5.94 -0.56
N ALA A 39 -7.65 5.65 0.16
CA ALA A 39 -8.12 6.52 1.23
C ALA A 39 -7.11 6.63 2.38
N LEU A 40 -6.45 5.52 2.74
CA LEU A 40 -5.36 5.52 3.72
C LEU A 40 -4.19 6.39 3.25
N LEU A 41 -3.74 6.18 2.00
CA LEU A 41 -2.64 6.96 1.43
C LEU A 41 -2.97 8.46 1.40
N ARG A 42 -4.19 8.83 0.99
CA ARG A 42 -4.65 10.22 0.99
C ARG A 42 -4.66 10.85 2.39
N ARG A 43 -5.13 10.11 3.41
CA ARG A 43 -5.14 10.63 4.80
C ARG A 43 -3.73 10.92 5.29
N GLN A 44 -2.78 10.03 5.00
CA GLN A 44 -1.39 10.18 5.42
C GLN A 44 -0.68 11.32 4.70
N THR A 45 -0.90 11.47 3.39
CA THR A 45 -0.31 12.55 2.59
C THR A 45 -0.84 13.91 3.03
N VAL A 46 -2.14 14.04 3.28
CA VAL A 46 -2.74 15.27 3.82
C VAL A 46 -2.21 15.60 5.22
N ALA A 47 -2.12 14.61 6.11
CA ALA A 47 -1.65 14.83 7.48
C ALA A 47 -0.20 15.33 7.55
N LEU A 48 0.68 14.86 6.66
CA LEU A 48 2.08 15.30 6.60
C LEU A 48 2.35 16.43 5.58
N GLY A 49 1.33 16.92 4.88
CA GLY A 49 1.50 17.95 3.85
C GLY A 49 2.29 17.50 2.61
N SER A 50 2.49 16.19 2.43
CA SER A 50 3.11 15.61 1.25
C SER A 50 2.11 15.54 0.11
N ARG A 51 2.54 15.92 -1.11
CA ARG A 51 1.69 15.88 -2.32
C ARG A 51 2.06 14.77 -3.28
N PHE A 52 3.14 14.06 -2.98
CA PHE A 52 3.75 13.10 -3.89
C PHE A 52 3.78 11.73 -3.24
N TRP A 53 3.41 10.72 -4.02
CA TRP A 53 3.58 9.34 -3.60
C TRP A 53 4.05 8.48 -4.76
N LEU A 54 4.79 7.43 -4.41
CA LEU A 54 5.22 6.37 -5.29
C LEU A 54 4.60 5.05 -4.81
N GLN A 55 4.26 4.18 -5.75
CA GLN A 55 3.78 2.84 -5.43
C GLN A 55 4.76 1.79 -5.93
N ASP A 56 5.24 0.97 -5.01
CA ASP A 56 6.05 -0.20 -5.29
C ASP A 56 5.13 -1.37 -5.65
N ILE A 57 4.90 -1.55 -6.96
CA ILE A 57 4.06 -2.63 -7.55
C ILE A 57 4.84 -3.90 -7.87
N ARG A 58 6.07 -4.06 -7.36
CA ARG A 58 6.97 -5.15 -7.78
C ARG A 58 6.61 -6.54 -7.25
N ARG A 59 5.53 -6.72 -6.47
CA ARG A 59 5.02 -8.06 -6.11
C ARG A 59 4.20 -8.66 -7.26
N ARG A 60 4.91 -9.18 -8.26
CA ARG A 60 4.39 -10.01 -9.39
C ARG A 60 4.20 -11.49 -9.02
N VAL A 61 4.12 -11.85 -7.74
CA VAL A 61 3.79 -13.24 -7.41
C VAL A 61 2.28 -13.32 -7.44
N PHE A 62 1.75 -13.80 -8.57
CA PHE A 62 0.42 -14.37 -8.63
C PHE A 62 0.26 -15.23 -7.37
N ASN A 63 -0.77 -14.98 -6.56
CA ASN A 63 -1.29 -16.04 -5.71
C ASN A 63 -1.89 -17.07 -6.68
N ASP A 64 -1.05 -17.92 -7.25
CA ASP A 64 -1.50 -19.14 -7.89
C ASP A 64 -1.56 -20.20 -6.78
N PRO A 65 -2.77 -20.64 -6.37
CA PRO A 65 -2.93 -21.71 -5.41
C PRO A 65 -2.54 -23.09 -5.99
N ALA A 66 -2.17 -23.19 -7.27
CA ALA A 66 -2.01 -24.46 -7.97
C ALA A 66 -0.68 -25.21 -7.72
N THR A 67 0.27 -24.65 -6.97
CA THR A 67 1.54 -25.36 -6.66
C THR A 67 1.56 -25.91 -5.24
N THR A 68 0.54 -26.68 -4.88
CA THR A 68 0.66 -27.71 -3.85
C THR A 68 -0.04 -28.96 -4.37
N HIS A 69 0.71 -29.77 -5.10
CA HIS A 69 0.38 -31.15 -5.43
C HIS A 69 1.65 -31.99 -5.45
#